data_AF-A0A2G5T463-F1
#
_entry.id   AF-A0A2G5T463-F1
#
_cell.length_a   1.000
_cell.length_b   1.000
_cell.length_c   1.000
_cell.angle_alpha   90.00
_cell.angle_beta   90.00
_cell.angle_gamma   90.00
#
_symmetry.space_group_name_H-M   'P 1'
#
loop_
_entity.id
_entity.type
_entity.pdbx_description
1 polymer ?
#
loop_
_entity_poly.entity_id
_entity_poly.type
_entity_poly.pdbx_seq_one_letter_code
_entity_poly.pdbx_strand_id
1 'polypeptide(L)'
;MFNAMQNGNNPNLIHEMQIKNLELELERYKNYIHTQQDKFDEQLQAERCQTAVFIEKAKEQIDLEKRMNWEYYQTQLKMQIENERNAKNLANSEVLLKIEEENATLKKQIERVTIDSNKERHQEREIFKQLLADVINKNETLKKEVQGKLNGINTNSSINMEKIKTHFEYFIDCLSTNIDDAQTKWRSWFG
;
A
#
# COMPACT_ATOMS: atom_id res chain seq x y z
N MET A 1 -99.15 28.47 85.47
CA MET A 1 -98.31 28.82 86.63
C MET A 1 -98.16 27.60 87.51
N PHE A 2 -96.99 26.96 87.51
CA PHE A 2 -96.48 26.18 88.65
C PHE A 2 -94.95 26.13 88.54
N ASN A 3 -94.32 26.91 89.42
CA ASN A 3 -92.99 26.81 90.01
C ASN A 3 -91.74 26.73 89.11
N ALA A 4 -91.24 27.94 88.87
CA ALA A 4 -89.85 28.37 89.07
C ALA A 4 -88.82 27.29 89.46
N MET A 5 -87.81 27.15 88.59
CA MET A 5 -86.38 27.16 88.90
C MET A 5 -85.99 26.70 90.32
N GLN A 6 -85.72 25.40 90.50
CA GLN A 6 -84.80 24.89 91.52
C GLN A 6 -84.37 23.47 91.12
N ASN A 7 -83.31 23.37 90.31
CA ASN A 7 -82.45 22.19 90.25
C ASN A 7 -81.11 22.59 89.60
N GLY A 8 -80.41 23.50 90.28
CA GLY A 8 -79.02 23.86 89.94
C GLY A 8 -77.97 22.89 90.47
N ASN A 9 -78.36 21.77 91.11
CA ASN A 9 -77.44 20.87 91.82
C ASN A 9 -77.88 19.39 91.69
N ASN A 10 -78.12 18.87 90.47
CA ASN A 10 -78.10 17.41 90.27
C ASN A 10 -76.67 17.00 89.85
N PRO A 11 -75.89 16.37 90.74
CA PRO A 11 -74.50 16.03 90.46
C PRO A 11 -74.35 15.14 89.22
N ASN A 12 -75.30 14.24 88.94
CA ASN A 12 -75.21 13.33 87.79
C ASN A 12 -75.32 14.08 86.46
N LEU A 13 -76.20 15.09 86.35
CA LEU A 13 -76.32 15.94 85.16
C LEU A 13 -75.07 16.79 84.93
N ILE A 14 -74.41 17.27 86.00
CA ILE A 14 -73.16 18.04 85.91
C ILE A 14 -72.02 17.16 85.40
N HIS A 15 -71.89 15.92 85.91
CA HIS A 15 -70.88 14.97 85.44
C HIS A 15 -71.14 14.53 83.99
N GLU A 16 -72.40 14.27 83.60
CA GLU A 16 -72.76 13.96 82.21
C GLU A 16 -72.41 15.09 81.24
N MET A 17 -72.66 16.35 81.62
CA MET A 17 -72.24 17.51 80.83
C MET A 17 -70.71 17.63 80.72
N GLN A 18 -69.97 17.35 81.79
CA GLN A 18 -68.51 17.37 81.77
C GLN A 18 -67.93 16.29 80.85
N ILE A 19 -68.45 15.06 80.93
CA ILE A 19 -68.04 13.95 80.05
C ILE A 19 -68.27 14.31 78.59
N LYS A 20 -69.48 14.82 78.25
CA LYS A 20 -69.81 15.19 76.87
C LYS A 20 -68.94 16.32 76.32
N ASN A 21 -68.54 17.28 77.18
CA ASN A 21 -67.61 18.33 76.78
C ASN A 21 -66.20 17.78 76.50
N LEU A 22 -65.71 16.86 77.33
CA LEU A 22 -64.42 16.21 77.12
C LEU A 22 -64.42 15.33 75.85
N GLU A 23 -65.52 14.63 75.56
CA GLU A 23 -65.68 13.87 74.32
C GLU A 23 -65.65 14.78 73.08
N LEU A 24 -66.35 15.93 73.12
CA LEU A 24 -66.31 16.92 72.05
C LEU A 24 -64.91 17.52 71.86
N GLU A 25 -64.18 17.75 72.93
CA GLU A 25 -62.81 18.26 72.88
C GLU A 25 -61.84 17.21 72.33
N LEU A 26 -61.96 15.94 72.74
CA LEU A 26 -61.21 14.82 72.15
C LEU A 26 -61.48 14.69 70.65
N GLU A 27 -62.73 14.86 70.20
CA GLU A 27 -63.08 14.79 68.79
C GLU A 27 -62.48 15.97 68.00
N ARG A 28 -62.46 17.17 68.57
CA ARG A 28 -61.76 18.33 67.99
C ARG A 28 -60.27 18.07 67.86
N TYR A 29 -59.63 17.50 68.87
CA TYR A 29 -58.21 17.16 68.83
C TYR A 29 -57.90 16.08 67.79
N LYS A 30 -58.72 15.02 67.69
CA LYS A 30 -58.58 13.98 66.66
C LYS A 30 -58.68 14.55 65.25
N ASN A 31 -59.68 15.41 65.00
CA ASN A 31 -59.88 16.07 63.72
C ASN A 31 -58.73 17.02 63.40
N TYR A 32 -58.21 17.75 64.40
CA TYR A 32 -57.03 18.58 64.22
C TYR A 32 -55.81 17.75 63.83
N ILE A 33 -55.54 16.65 64.53
CA ILE A 33 -54.40 15.75 64.22
C ILE A 33 -54.52 15.19 62.80
N HIS A 34 -55.68 14.67 62.40
CA HIS A 34 -55.89 14.15 61.04
C HIS A 34 -55.67 15.24 59.99
N THR A 35 -56.21 16.44 60.20
CA THR A 35 -56.02 17.55 59.26
C THR A 35 -54.55 17.97 59.15
N GLN A 36 -53.77 17.88 60.23
CA GLN A 36 -52.33 18.13 60.15
C GLN A 36 -51.59 17.01 59.41
N GLN A 37 -51.98 15.75 59.63
CA GLN A 37 -51.42 14.61 58.90
C GLN A 37 -51.67 14.72 57.40
N ASP A 38 -52.90 15.02 56.98
CA ASP A 38 -53.24 15.22 55.56
C ASP A 38 -52.38 16.32 54.93
N LYS A 39 -52.19 17.44 55.63
CA LYS A 39 -51.31 18.52 55.16
C LYS A 39 -49.84 18.10 55.04
N PHE A 40 -49.34 17.32 55.99
CA PHE A 40 -47.97 16.80 55.92
C PHE A 40 -47.81 15.83 54.75
N ASP A 41 -48.78 14.94 54.52
CA ASP A 41 -48.75 13.98 53.42
C ASP A 41 -48.84 14.67 52.06
N GLU A 42 -49.68 15.69 51.91
CA GLU A 42 -49.76 16.51 50.70
C GLU A 42 -48.43 17.23 50.42
N GLN A 43 -47.81 17.83 51.44
CA GLN A 43 -46.50 18.49 51.31
C GLN A 43 -45.40 17.49 50.94
N LEU A 44 -45.35 16.35 51.62
CA LEU A 44 -44.38 15.30 51.34
C LEU A 44 -44.55 14.75 49.92
N GLN A 45 -45.79 14.57 49.46
CA GLN A 45 -46.07 14.13 48.09
C GLN A 45 -45.66 15.18 47.06
N ALA A 46 -45.95 16.47 47.31
CA ALA A 46 -45.53 17.55 46.45
C ALA A 46 -44.00 17.63 46.33
N GLU A 47 -43.28 17.52 47.45
CA GLU A 47 -41.81 17.50 47.47
C GLU A 47 -41.26 16.29 46.70
N ARG A 48 -41.81 15.09 46.93
CA ARG A 48 -41.42 13.88 46.18
C ARG A 48 -41.62 14.04 44.68
N CYS A 49 -42.74 14.62 44.24
CA CYS A 49 -42.99 14.90 42.84
C CYS A 49 -41.95 15.88 42.26
N GLN A 50 -41.60 16.94 42.99
CA GLN A 50 -40.56 17.89 42.56
C GLN A 50 -39.18 17.24 42.49
N THR A 51 -38.79 16.44 43.49
CA THR A 51 -37.53 15.71 43.49
C THR A 51 -37.46 14.73 42.32
N ALA A 52 -38.54 14.01 42.01
CA ALA A 52 -38.59 13.09 40.88
C ALA A 52 -38.34 13.82 39.55
N VAL A 53 -38.98 14.97 39.34
CA VAL A 53 -38.76 15.80 38.13
C VAL A 53 -37.31 16.29 38.05
N PHE A 54 -36.71 16.70 39.17
CA PHE A 54 -35.31 17.12 39.20
C PHE A 54 -34.36 15.97 38.87
N ILE A 55 -34.58 14.79 39.45
CA ILE A 55 -33.78 13.60 39.17
C ILE A 55 -33.87 13.22 37.70
N GLU A 56 -35.06 13.27 37.10
CA GLU A 56 -35.22 12.91 35.69
C GLU A 56 -34.49 13.89 34.76
N LYS A 57 -34.59 15.20 35.01
CA LYS A 57 -33.81 16.21 34.28
C LYS A 57 -32.30 16.01 34.42
N ALA A 58 -31.83 15.64 35.62
CA ALA A 58 -30.42 15.36 35.84
C ALA A 58 -29.94 14.13 35.04
N LYS A 59 -30.76 13.07 34.95
CA LYS A 59 -30.45 11.91 34.12
C LYS A 59 -30.40 12.26 32.63
N GLU A 60 -31.40 12.99 32.15
CA GLU A 60 -31.44 13.44 30.75
C GLU A 60 -30.19 14.24 30.36
N GLN A 61 -29.75 15.14 31.25
CA GLN A 61 -28.53 15.93 31.05
C GLN A 61 -27.28 15.05 31.01
N ILE A 62 -27.13 14.12 31.95
CA ILE A 62 -25.99 13.18 31.98
C ILE A 62 -25.95 12.33 30.71
N ASP A 63 -27.10 11.85 30.24
CA ASP A 63 -27.19 11.01 29.05
C ASP A 63 -26.96 11.82 27.76
N LEU A 64 -27.32 13.10 27.73
CA LEU A 64 -26.96 14.00 26.66
C LEU A 64 -25.44 14.23 26.61
N GLU A 65 -24.82 14.55 27.74
CA GLU A 65 -23.37 14.78 27.83
C GLU A 65 -22.56 13.55 27.41
N LYS A 66 -22.98 12.35 27.84
CA LYS A 66 -22.37 11.08 27.41
C LYS A 66 -22.45 10.89 25.90
N ARG A 67 -23.61 11.16 25.29
CA ARG A 67 -23.79 11.07 23.83
C ARG A 67 -22.90 12.07 23.09
N MET A 68 -22.89 13.32 23.52
CA MET A 68 -22.06 14.36 22.90
C MET A 68 -20.57 14.03 22.99
N ASN A 69 -20.11 13.54 24.16
CA ASN A 69 -18.72 13.16 24.34
C ASN A 69 -18.34 11.96 23.47
N TRP A 70 -19.24 10.98 23.36
CA TRP A 70 -19.05 9.84 22.47
C TRP A 70 -18.98 10.25 20.99
N GLU A 71 -19.90 11.11 20.53
CA GLU A 71 -19.90 11.63 19.16
C GLU A 71 -18.64 12.45 18.85
N TYR A 72 -18.19 13.26 19.80
CA TYR A 72 -16.93 13.99 19.68
C TYR A 72 -15.75 13.02 19.50
N TYR A 73 -15.63 12.02 20.37
CA TYR A 73 -14.58 11.01 20.29
C TYR A 73 -14.60 10.24 18.96
N GLN A 74 -15.79 9.81 18.52
CA GLN A 74 -15.96 9.12 17.24
C GLN A 74 -15.56 9.98 16.04
N THR A 75 -15.89 11.27 16.08
CA THR A 75 -15.53 12.21 15.02
C THR A 75 -14.02 12.42 14.95
N GLN A 76 -13.36 12.60 16.10
CA GLN A 76 -11.91 12.72 16.18
C GLN A 76 -11.21 11.45 15.67
N LEU A 77 -11.69 10.27 16.06
CA LEU A 77 -11.13 9.00 15.63
C LEU A 77 -11.27 8.79 14.11
N LYS A 78 -12.45 9.08 13.54
CA LYS A 78 -12.67 9.01 12.09
C LYS A 78 -11.72 9.93 11.33
N MET A 79 -11.54 11.16 11.82
CA MET A 79 -10.63 12.12 11.21
C MET A 79 -9.17 11.64 11.26
N GLN A 80 -8.73 11.06 12.38
CA GLN A 80 -7.38 10.49 12.50
C GLN A 80 -7.17 9.34 11.51
N ILE A 81 -8.11 8.40 11.42
CA ILE A 81 -8.04 7.28 10.47
C ILE A 81 -7.96 7.78 9.03
N GLU A 82 -8.78 8.76 8.67
CA GLU A 82 -8.80 9.33 7.32
C GLU A 82 -7.48 10.03 6.99
N ASN A 83 -6.92 10.79 7.95
CA ASN A 83 -5.62 11.45 7.80
C ASN A 83 -4.48 10.46 7.60
N GLU A 84 -4.44 9.39 8.40
CA GLU A 84 -3.43 8.32 8.26
C GLU A 84 -3.56 7.59 6.91
N ARG A 85 -4.80 7.32 6.49
CA ARG A 85 -5.07 6.70 5.18
C ARG A 85 -4.59 7.58 4.04
N ASN A 86 -4.87 8.87 4.10
CA ASN A 86 -4.45 9.84 3.08
C ASN A 86 -2.94 10.01 3.04
N ALA A 87 -2.27 10.06 4.20
CA ALA A 87 -0.81 10.11 4.27
C ALA A 87 -0.17 8.87 3.64
N LYS A 88 -0.70 7.67 3.93
CA LYS A 88 -0.22 6.42 3.33
C LYS A 88 -0.46 6.38 1.81
N ASN A 89 -1.63 6.81 1.35
CA ASN A 89 -1.94 6.86 -0.08
C ASN A 89 -1.04 7.84 -0.84
N LEU A 90 -0.73 8.98 -0.22
CA LEU A 90 0.20 9.96 -0.79
C LEU A 90 1.61 9.36 -0.92
N ALA A 91 2.14 8.80 0.17
CA ALA A 91 3.46 8.16 0.15
C ALA A 91 3.55 7.02 -0.88
N ASN A 92 2.50 6.20 -0.99
CA ASN A 92 2.43 5.16 -2.01
C ASN A 92 2.44 5.72 -3.44
N SER A 93 1.66 6.78 -3.68
CA SER A 93 1.61 7.45 -4.99
C SER A 93 2.97 8.03 -5.38
N GLU A 94 3.69 8.63 -4.43
CA GLU A 94 5.03 9.17 -4.66
C GLU A 94 6.05 8.08 -5.02
N VAL A 95 6.00 6.94 -4.33
CA VAL A 95 6.89 5.80 -4.62
C VAL A 95 6.58 5.21 -6.00
N LEU A 96 5.29 5.05 -6.34
CA LEU A 96 4.88 4.55 -7.66
C LEU A 96 5.36 5.47 -8.79
N LEU A 97 5.22 6.78 -8.63
CA LEU A 97 5.70 7.75 -9.61
C LEU A 97 7.21 7.63 -9.83
N LYS A 98 8.00 7.53 -8.76
CA LYS A 98 9.46 7.32 -8.86
C LYS A 98 9.82 6.03 -9.60
N ILE A 99 9.11 4.94 -9.30
CA ILE A 99 9.31 3.65 -9.98
C ILE A 99 9.00 3.78 -11.48
N GLU A 100 7.93 4.50 -11.84
CA GLU A 100 7.58 4.74 -13.25
C GLU A 100 8.64 5.58 -13.97
N GLU A 101 9.15 6.63 -13.34
CA GLU A 101 10.22 7.48 -13.86
C GLU A 101 11.55 6.71 -14.05
N GLU A 102 11.94 5.91 -13.05
CA GLU A 102 13.13 5.07 -13.12
C GLU A 102 13.00 4.00 -14.21
N ASN A 103 11.84 3.34 -14.30
CA ASN A 103 11.58 2.34 -15.35
C ASN A 103 11.63 2.94 -16.75
N ALA A 104 11.06 4.13 -16.95
CA ALA A 104 11.13 4.83 -18.23
C ALA A 104 12.58 5.19 -18.60
N THR A 105 13.39 5.56 -17.61
CA THR A 105 14.82 5.87 -17.79
C THR A 105 15.61 4.61 -18.15
N LEU A 106 15.43 3.52 -17.41
CA LEU A 106 16.08 2.22 -17.67
C LEU A 106 15.72 1.69 -19.06
N LYS A 107 14.45 1.80 -19.47
CA LYS A 107 14.02 1.38 -20.82
C LYS A 107 14.78 2.12 -21.92
N LYS A 108 14.96 3.44 -21.79
CA LYS A 108 15.74 4.26 -22.74
C LYS A 108 17.24 3.92 -22.73
N GLN A 109 17.78 3.49 -21.60
CA GLN A 109 19.18 3.06 -21.50
C GLN A 109 19.38 1.69 -22.18
N ILE A 110 18.49 0.73 -21.89
CA ILE A 110 18.50 -0.60 -22.52
C ILE A 110 18.38 -0.47 -24.04
N GLU A 111 17.46 0.37 -24.54
CA GLU A 111 17.29 0.59 -25.97
C GLU A 111 18.57 1.16 -26.61
N ARG A 112 19.19 2.16 -25.98
CA ARG A 112 20.46 2.73 -26.46
C ARG A 112 21.59 1.71 -26.53
N VAL A 113 21.85 0.99 -25.42
CA VAL A 113 22.88 -0.05 -25.36
C VAL A 113 22.63 -1.16 -26.40
N THR A 114 21.36 -1.51 -26.62
CA THR A 114 20.98 -2.51 -27.63
C THR A 114 21.30 -2.03 -29.05
N ILE A 115 20.99 -0.77 -29.37
CA ILE A 115 21.31 -0.15 -30.67
C ILE A 115 22.83 -0.09 -30.86
N ASP A 116 23.56 0.39 -29.86
CA ASP A 116 25.01 0.55 -29.93
C ASP A 116 25.70 -0.82 -30.12
N SER A 117 25.32 -1.84 -29.35
CA SER A 117 25.85 -3.21 -29.50
C SER A 117 25.57 -3.80 -30.87
N ASN A 118 24.38 -3.56 -31.44
CA ASN A 118 24.06 -4.02 -32.78
C ASN A 118 24.88 -3.30 -33.85
N LYS A 119 25.13 -2.00 -33.68
CA LYS A 119 25.98 -1.20 -34.56
C LYS A 119 27.42 -1.71 -34.54
N GLU A 120 27.98 -1.97 -33.36
CA GLU A 120 29.32 -2.56 -33.19
C GLU A 120 29.42 -3.92 -33.89
N ARG A 121 28.48 -4.84 -33.63
CA ARG A 121 28.44 -6.15 -34.31
C ARG A 121 28.27 -6.06 -35.82
N HIS A 122 27.62 -5.01 -36.32
CA HIS A 122 27.52 -4.79 -37.76
C HIS A 122 28.87 -4.30 -38.32
N GLN A 123 29.52 -3.36 -37.65
CA GLN A 123 30.85 -2.86 -38.03
C GLN A 123 31.90 -3.99 -38.03
N GLU A 124 31.94 -4.82 -36.99
CA GLU A 124 32.82 -5.99 -36.93
C GLU A 124 32.61 -6.95 -38.11
N ARG A 125 31.35 -7.19 -38.49
CA ARG A 125 31.01 -8.03 -39.64
C ARG A 125 31.48 -7.42 -40.96
N GLU A 126 31.38 -6.12 -41.15
CA GLU A 126 31.88 -5.45 -42.36
C GLU A 126 33.41 -5.47 -42.42
N ILE A 127 34.10 -5.27 -41.28
CA ILE A 127 35.57 -5.43 -41.20
C ILE A 127 35.97 -6.86 -41.57
N PHE A 128 35.28 -7.86 -41.02
CA PHE A 128 35.55 -9.27 -41.32
C PHE A 128 35.34 -9.58 -42.81
N LYS A 129 34.24 -9.09 -43.42
CA LYS A 129 33.99 -9.25 -44.86
C LYS A 129 35.09 -8.62 -45.70
N GLN A 130 35.56 -7.43 -45.34
CA GLN A 130 36.64 -6.75 -46.06
C GLN A 130 37.94 -7.55 -45.97
N LEU A 131 38.32 -7.99 -44.78
CA LEU A 131 39.51 -8.82 -44.57
C LEU A 131 39.42 -10.14 -45.37
N LEU A 132 38.25 -10.77 -45.39
CA LEU A 132 38.01 -11.97 -46.18
C LEU A 132 38.19 -11.72 -47.67
N ALA A 133 37.64 -10.62 -48.20
CA ALA A 133 37.81 -10.23 -49.59
C ALA A 133 39.30 -9.95 -49.93
N ASP A 134 40.02 -9.27 -49.04
CA ASP A 134 41.45 -8.99 -49.22
C ASP A 134 42.29 -10.28 -49.25
N VAL A 135 41.98 -11.25 -48.38
CA VAL A 135 42.65 -12.56 -48.36
C VAL A 135 42.38 -13.33 -49.65
N ILE A 136 41.13 -13.37 -50.12
CA ILE A 136 40.77 -14.01 -51.38
C ILE A 136 41.52 -13.37 -52.55
N ASN A 137 41.51 -12.03 -52.65
CA ASN A 137 42.21 -11.29 -53.70
C ASN A 137 43.72 -11.53 -53.69
N LYS A 138 44.34 -11.57 -52.50
CA LYS A 138 45.77 -11.89 -52.35
C LYS A 138 46.07 -13.31 -52.81
N ASN A 139 45.25 -14.28 -52.43
CA ASN A 139 45.39 -15.67 -52.86
C ASN A 139 45.24 -15.82 -54.38
N GLU A 140 44.28 -15.15 -55.00
CA GLU A 140 44.13 -15.16 -56.46
C GLU A 140 45.35 -14.55 -57.17
N THR A 141 45.90 -13.46 -56.62
CA THR A 141 47.11 -12.82 -57.16
C THR A 141 48.31 -13.75 -57.07
N LEU A 142 48.54 -14.38 -55.91
CA LEU A 142 49.60 -15.37 -55.73
C LEU A 142 49.42 -16.55 -56.67
N LYS A 143 48.20 -17.06 -56.83
CA LYS A 143 47.89 -18.15 -57.77
C LYS A 143 48.27 -17.78 -59.21
N LYS A 144 47.96 -16.57 -59.67
CA LYS A 144 48.34 -16.06 -61.00
C LYS A 144 49.86 -15.93 -61.14
N GLU A 145 50.55 -15.41 -60.13
CA GLU A 145 52.01 -15.27 -60.15
C GLU A 145 52.71 -16.64 -60.24
N VAL A 146 52.28 -17.61 -59.43
CA VAL A 146 52.83 -18.97 -59.46
C VAL A 146 52.53 -19.64 -60.80
N GLN A 147 51.31 -19.51 -61.33
CA GLN A 147 50.96 -20.03 -62.66
C GLN A 147 51.82 -19.40 -63.77
N GLY A 148 52.10 -18.10 -63.69
CA GLY A 148 52.98 -17.40 -64.63
C GLY A 148 54.41 -17.95 -64.60
N LYS A 149 54.96 -18.16 -63.39
CA LYS A 149 56.28 -18.80 -63.21
C LYS A 149 56.32 -20.22 -63.77
N LEU A 150 55.28 -21.02 -63.51
CA LEU A 150 55.08 -22.35 -64.08
C LEU A 150 55.10 -22.35 -65.62
N ASN A 151 54.35 -21.44 -66.24
CA ASN A 151 54.29 -21.33 -67.69
C ASN A 151 55.65 -20.93 -68.30
N GLY A 152 56.42 -20.06 -67.63
CA GLY A 152 57.79 -19.71 -68.04
C GLY A 152 58.83 -20.81 -67.83
N ILE A 153 58.57 -21.74 -66.91
CA ILE A 153 59.36 -22.98 -66.76
C ILE A 153 59.07 -23.94 -67.92
N ASN A 154 57.81 -24.04 -68.35
CA ASN A 154 57.37 -24.94 -69.42
C ASN A 154 58.00 -24.63 -70.80
N THR A 155 58.54 -23.43 -71.01
CA THR A 155 59.20 -23.01 -72.27
C THR A 155 60.72 -23.26 -72.29
N ASN A 156 61.34 -23.64 -71.16
CA ASN A 156 62.76 -23.96 -71.04
C ASN A 156 62.94 -25.45 -70.70
N SER A 157 62.79 -26.34 -71.69
CA SER A 157 62.72 -27.79 -71.46
C SER A 157 64.07 -28.43 -71.09
N SER A 158 64.19 -28.84 -69.82
CA SER A 158 65.20 -29.76 -69.26
C SER A 158 64.52 -30.68 -68.24
N ILE A 159 64.99 -31.92 -68.06
CA ILE A 159 64.37 -32.95 -67.20
C ILE A 159 64.18 -32.49 -65.73
N ASN A 160 64.99 -31.55 -65.24
CA ASN A 160 64.82 -30.96 -63.90
C ASN A 160 63.61 -30.01 -63.80
N MET A 161 63.15 -29.44 -64.92
CA MET A 161 62.04 -28.48 -64.96
C MET A 161 60.67 -29.15 -64.81
N GLU A 162 60.53 -30.41 -65.26
CA GLU A 162 59.29 -31.18 -65.10
C GLU A 162 58.99 -31.47 -63.63
N LYS A 163 60.02 -31.80 -62.83
CA LYS A 163 59.87 -31.96 -61.37
C LYS A 163 59.46 -30.65 -60.71
N ILE A 164 60.10 -29.54 -61.06
CA ILE A 164 59.77 -28.22 -60.48
C ILE A 164 58.32 -27.84 -60.80
N LYS A 165 57.85 -28.15 -62.01
CA LYS A 165 56.47 -27.94 -62.44
C LYS A 165 55.47 -28.68 -61.56
N THR A 166 55.66 -29.98 -61.33
CA THR A 166 54.72 -30.78 -60.50
C THR A 166 54.64 -30.26 -59.06
N HIS A 167 55.76 -29.75 -58.50
CA HIS A 167 55.77 -29.16 -57.15
C HIS A 167 54.95 -27.86 -57.07
N PHE A 168 55.06 -26.99 -58.07
CA PHE A 168 54.28 -25.76 -58.10
C PHE A 168 52.79 -26.00 -58.37
N GLU A 169 52.44 -27.00 -59.19
CA GLU A 169 51.03 -27.40 -59.41
C GLU A 169 50.40 -27.90 -58.12
N TYR A 170 51.10 -28.75 -57.35
CA TYR A 170 50.67 -29.18 -56.01
C TYR A 170 50.53 -27.99 -55.05
N PHE A 171 51.48 -27.05 -55.06
CA PHE A 171 51.43 -25.89 -54.17
C PHE A 171 50.22 -24.98 -54.46
N ILE A 172 49.86 -24.79 -55.74
CA ILE A 172 48.64 -24.06 -56.13
C ILE A 172 47.37 -24.76 -55.64
N ASP A 173 47.33 -26.09 -55.71
CA ASP A 173 46.17 -26.87 -55.25
C ASP A 173 46.01 -26.79 -53.73
N CYS A 174 47.13 -26.87 -52.98
CA CYS A 174 47.12 -26.71 -51.52
C CYS A 174 46.77 -25.30 -51.05
N LEU A 175 47.20 -24.25 -51.76
CA LEU A 175 46.77 -22.86 -51.45
C LEU A 175 45.25 -22.67 -51.52
N SER A 176 44.54 -23.56 -52.23
CA SER A 176 43.08 -23.53 -52.39
C SER A 176 42.32 -24.33 -51.32
N THR A 177 43.02 -25.12 -50.49
CA THR A 177 42.40 -26.12 -49.59
C THR A 177 42.95 -26.10 -48.16
N ASN A 178 44.26 -25.91 -47.94
CA ASN A 178 44.85 -25.82 -46.61
C ASN A 178 46.24 -25.13 -46.62
N ILE A 179 46.30 -23.90 -46.11
CA ILE A 179 47.51 -23.04 -46.14
C ILE A 179 48.63 -23.58 -45.23
N ASP A 180 48.30 -24.23 -44.11
CA ASP A 180 49.31 -24.73 -43.16
C ASP A 180 50.09 -25.93 -43.72
N ASP A 181 49.42 -26.78 -44.49
CA ASP A 181 50.06 -27.92 -45.17
C ASP A 181 50.94 -27.44 -46.33
N ALA A 182 50.50 -26.39 -47.04
CA ALA A 182 51.30 -25.73 -48.09
C ALA A 182 52.60 -25.14 -47.53
N GLN A 183 52.55 -24.43 -46.39
CA GLN A 183 53.74 -23.86 -45.75
C GLN A 183 54.71 -24.93 -45.26
N THR A 184 54.20 -26.01 -44.68
CA THR A 184 55.01 -27.11 -44.14
C THR A 184 55.77 -27.84 -45.25
N LYS A 185 55.08 -28.15 -46.37
CA LYS A 185 55.71 -28.79 -47.53
C LYS A 185 56.67 -27.87 -48.27
N TRP A 186 56.35 -26.58 -48.42
CA TRP A 186 57.25 -25.61 -49.04
C TRP A 186 58.60 -25.53 -48.30
N ARG A 187 58.59 -25.47 -46.96
CA ARG A 187 59.83 -25.50 -46.16
C ARG A 187 60.61 -26.80 -46.36
N SER A 188 59.92 -27.95 -46.41
CA SER A 188 60.57 -29.26 -46.62
C SER A 188 61.25 -29.40 -47.98
N TRP A 189 60.85 -28.60 -48.98
CA TRP A 189 61.39 -28.68 -50.34
C TRP A 189 62.59 -27.78 -50.60
N PHE A 190 62.76 -26.73 -49.81
CA PHE A 190 63.89 -25.79 -49.94
C PHE A 190 64.97 -25.95 -48.87
N GLY A 191 64.71 -26.69 -47.79
CA GLY A 191 65.62 -26.88 -46.65
C GLY A 191 65.31 -25.93 -45.51
#